data_AF-A0A832EWX1-F1
#
_entry.id   AF-A0A832EWX1-F1
#
_cell.length_a   1.000
_cell.length_b   1.000
_cell.length_c   1.000
_cell.angle_alpha   90.00
_cell.angle_beta   90.00
_cell.angle_gamma   90.00
#
_symmetry.space_group_name_H-M   'P 1'
#
loop_
_entity.id
_entity.type
_entity.pdbx_description
1 polymer ?
#
loop_
_entity_poly.entity_id
_entity_poly.type
_entity_poly.pdbx_seq_one_letter_code
_entity_poly.pdbx_strand_id
1 'polypeptide(L)' 'MDVEIECNLALETRQKLEAFSIVLKKDHTTILEEALALYFKQEEERLYQTGLAQKDPDTDIGFDEFWDDVDI' A
#
# COMPACT_ATOMS: atom_id res chain seq x y z
N MET A 1 16.24 0.74 -9.78
CA MET A 1 16.08 0.58 -11.24
C MET A 1 14.77 1.26 -11.51
N ASP A 2 14.83 2.44 -12.10
CA ASP A 2 13.68 3.35 -12.10
C ASP A 2 12.85 3.09 -13.36
N VAL A 3 11.54 3.00 -13.19
CA VAL A 3 10.59 2.68 -14.27
C VAL A 3 9.69 3.88 -14.47
N GLU A 4 9.65 4.41 -15.69
CA GLU A 4 8.74 5.49 -16.05
C GLU A 4 7.34 4.93 -16.32
N ILE A 5 6.32 5.60 -15.75
CA ILE A 5 4.92 5.24 -15.91
C ILE A 5 4.16 6.46 -16.44
N GLU A 6 3.49 6.29 -17.57
CA GLU A 6 2.55 7.28 -18.08
C GLU A 6 1.15 7.00 -17.49
N CYS A 7 0.52 8.00 -16.88
CA CYS A 7 -0.83 7.88 -16.34
C CYS A 7 -1.68 9.10 -16.70
N ASN A 8 -2.99 8.85 -16.90
CA ASN A 8 -3.97 9.88 -17.17
C ASN A 8 -4.81 10.12 -15.92
N LEU A 9 -4.67 11.31 -15.33
CA LEU A 9 -5.43 11.73 -14.15
C LEU A 9 -6.61 12.62 -14.55
N ALA A 10 -7.72 12.50 -13.82
CA ALA A 10 -8.82 13.43 -13.94
C ALA A 10 -8.36 14.87 -13.63
N LEU A 11 -8.96 15.87 -14.29
CA LEU A 11 -8.56 17.28 -14.17
C LEU A 11 -8.53 17.75 -12.70
N GLU A 12 -9.58 17.42 -11.94
CA GLU A 12 -9.68 17.78 -10.52
C GLU A 12 -8.53 17.17 -9.69
N THR A 13 -8.19 15.90 -9.94
CA THR A 13 -7.09 15.21 -9.27
C THR A 13 -5.75 15.88 -9.58
N ARG A 14 -5.52 16.25 -10.85
CA ARG A 14 -4.31 16.97 -11.26
C ARG A 14 -4.19 18.33 -10.58
N GLN A 15 -5.30 19.07 -10.48
CA GLN A 15 -5.32 20.37 -9.79
C GLN A 15 -5.02 20.24 -8.31
N LYS A 16 -5.56 19.21 -7.64
CA LYS A 16 -5.24 18.91 -6.24
C LYS A 16 -3.78 18.53 -6.08
N LEU A 17 -3.25 17.68 -6.94
CA LEU A 17 -1.85 17.25 -6.91
C LEU A 17 -0.90 18.46 -7.00
N GLU A 18 -1.17 19.41 -7.91
CA GLU A 18 -0.41 20.66 -8.03
C GLU A 18 -0.50 21.51 -6.76
N ALA A 19 -1.70 21.69 -6.21
CA ALA A 19 -1.90 22.47 -5.00
C ALA A 19 -1.17 21.85 -3.79
N PHE A 20 -1.24 20.53 -3.62
CA PHE A 20 -0.57 19.83 -2.53
C PHE A 20 0.95 19.80 -2.71
N SER A 21 1.45 19.73 -3.95
CA SER A 21 2.88 19.89 -4.25
C SER A 21 3.43 21.20 -3.70
N ILE A 22 2.72 22.31 -3.92
CA ILE A 22 3.11 23.62 -3.41
C ILE A 22 3.04 23.68 -1.88
N VAL A 23 1.94 23.20 -1.29
CA VAL A 23 1.70 23.28 0.16
C VAL A 23 2.69 22.42 0.94
N LEU A 24 2.94 21.19 0.47
CA LEU A 24 3.79 20.21 1.13
C LEU A 24 5.27 20.37 0.76
N LYS A 25 5.58 21.19 -0.25
CA LYS A 25 6.92 21.37 -0.82
C LYS A 25 7.53 20.03 -1.27
N LYS A 26 6.71 19.20 -1.91
CA LYS A 26 7.08 17.90 -2.46
C LYS A 26 6.78 17.89 -3.95
N ASP A 27 7.60 17.22 -4.75
CA ASP A 27 7.29 17.03 -6.16
C ASP A 27 6.15 16.00 -6.34
N HIS A 28 5.57 15.98 -7.53
CA HIS A 28 4.45 15.09 -7.86
C HIS A 28 4.80 13.62 -7.70
N THR A 29 6.02 13.20 -8.01
CA THR A 29 6.46 11.80 -7.91
C THR A 29 6.43 11.36 -6.46
N THR A 30 7.04 12.13 -5.56
CA THR A 30 7.05 11.83 -4.13
C THR A 30 5.62 11.70 -3.58
N ILE A 31 4.71 12.59 -3.96
CA ILE A 31 3.31 12.52 -3.51
C ILE A 31 2.61 11.27 -4.04
N LEU A 32 2.83 10.92 -5.32
CA LEU A 32 2.23 9.73 -5.93
C LEU A 32 2.78 8.43 -5.34
N GLU A 33 4.08 8.35 -5.08
CA GLU A 33 4.70 7.20 -4.42
C GLU A 33 4.16 7.01 -3.00
N GLU A 34 4.04 8.07 -2.21
CA GLU A 34 3.45 8.01 -0.87
C GLU A 34 1.99 7.55 -0.91
N ALA A 35 1.21 8.06 -1.85
CA ALA A 35 -0.19 7.69 -2.02
C ALA A 35 -0.34 6.22 -2.45
N LEU A 36 0.50 5.74 -3.37
CA LEU A 36 0.50 4.35 -3.82
C LEU A 36 0.96 3.40 -2.71
N ALA A 37 2.00 3.76 -1.96
CA ALA A 37 2.47 2.98 -0.81
C ALA A 37 1.37 2.82 0.25
N LEU A 38 0.62 3.90 0.52
CA LEU A 38 -0.53 3.84 1.42
C LEU A 38 -1.64 2.94 0.88
N TYR A 39 -1.96 3.04 -0.41
CA TYR A 39 -2.97 2.21 -1.06
C TYR A 39 -2.59 0.73 -1.01
N PHE A 40 -1.36 0.37 -1.37
CA PHE A 40 -0.89 -1.01 -1.33
C PHE A 40 -0.91 -1.58 0.08
N LYS A 41 -0.44 -0.84 1.08
CA LYS A 41 -0.50 -1.28 2.48
C LYS A 41 -1.93 -1.57 2.93
N GLN A 42 -2.89 -0.70 2.59
CA GLN A 42 -4.29 -0.89 2.94
C GLN A 42 -4.89 -2.11 2.24
N GLU A 43 -4.54 -2.33 0.97
CA GLU A 43 -5.04 -3.44 0.19
C GLU A 43 -4.44 -4.78 0.63
N GLU A 44 -3.15 -4.83 0.96
CA GLU A 44 -2.50 -5.99 1.57
C GLU A 44 -3.17 -6.39 2.89
N GLU A 45 -3.41 -5.41 3.77
CA GLU A 45 -4.13 -5.64 5.02
C GLU A 45 -5.56 -6.15 4.77
N ARG A 46 -6.27 -5.58 3.80
CA ARG A 46 -7.62 -6.03 3.39
C ARG A 46 -7.60 -7.46 2.87
N LEU A 47 -6.62 -7.82 2.05
CA LEU A 47 -6.48 -9.17 1.48
C LEU A 47 -6.13 -10.20 2.55
N TYR A 48 -5.32 -9.83 3.54
CA TYR A 48 -5.02 -10.65 4.71
C TYR A 48 -6.29 -10.91 5.54
N GLN A 49 -7.03 -9.85 5.89
CA GLN A 49 -8.27 -9.96 6.68
C GLN A 49 -9.37 -10.76 5.98
N THR A 50 -9.40 -10.77 4.65
CA THR A 50 -10.39 -11.53 3.87
C THR A 50 -9.97 -12.97 3.59
N GLY A 51 -8.79 -13.39 4.05
CA GLY A 51 -8.25 -14.74 3.78
C GLY A 51 -7.86 -14.99 2.32
N LEU A 52 -7.93 -13.96 1.46
CA LEU A 52 -7.56 -14.05 0.05
C LEU A 52 -6.04 -13.97 -0.17
N ALA A 53 -5.30 -13.44 0.81
CA ALA A 53 -3.84 -13.41 0.79
C ALA A 53 -3.17 -14.75 1.13
N GLN A 54 -3.93 -15.79 1.51
CA GLN A 54 -3.36 -17.11 1.86
C GLN A 54 -3.81 -18.19 0.87
N LYS A 55 -3.02 -18.33 -0.18
CA LYS A 55 -2.59 -19.63 -0.69
C LYS A 55 -1.14 -19.53 -1.15
N ASP A 56 -0.27 -19.11 -0.24
CA ASP A 56 1.15 -19.42 -0.36
C ASP A 56 1.42 -20.66 0.49
N PRO A 57 1.56 -21.86 -0.11
CA PRO A 57 1.72 -23.12 0.63
C PRO A 57 3.01 -23.21 1.46
N ASP A 58 3.95 -22.27 1.30
CA ASP A 58 5.20 -22.23 2.07
C ASP A 58 5.12 -21.34 3.34
N THR A 59 3.96 -20.72 3.63
CA THR A 59 3.75 -19.92 4.85
C THR A 59 2.62 -20.48 5.73
N ASP A 60 2.41 -21.80 5.70
CA ASP A 60 1.61 -22.52 6.71
C ASP A 60 2.44 -22.72 7.98
N ILE A 61 2.77 -21.61 8.64
CA ILE A 61 2.99 -21.62 10.09
C ILE A 61 1.64 -21.28 10.70
N GLY A 62 0.87 -22.34 10.94
CA GLY A 62 -0.49 -22.26 11.47
C GLY A 62 -0.55 -21.38 12.73
N PHE A 63 -1.67 -20.67 12.87
CA PHE A 63 -1.98 -19.82 14.02
C PHE A 63 -1.77 -20.49 15.39
N ASP A 64 -1.72 -21.83 15.44
CA ASP A 64 -1.40 -22.63 16.62
C ASP A 64 0.06 -22.46 17.12
N GLU A 65 1.03 -22.13 16.25
CA GLU A 65 2.45 -21.99 16.66
C GLU A 65 2.78 -20.62 17.31
N PHE A 66 1.93 -19.60 17.15
CA PHE A 66 2.21 -18.27 17.73
C PHE A 66 1.73 -18.14 19.19
N TRP A 67 0.76 -18.95 19.60
CA TRP A 67 0.17 -18.89 20.95
C TRP A 67 0.56 -20.06 21.86
N ASP A 68 1.28 -21.06 21.36
CA ASP A 68 1.73 -22.23 22.16
C ASP A 68 2.75 -21.85 23.25
N ASP A 69 3.43 -20.70 23.10
CA ASP A 69 4.39 -20.15 24.08
C ASP A 69 3.80 -19.01 24.95
N VAL A 70 2.50 -18.71 24.81
CA VAL A 70 1.81 -17.78 25.70
C VAL A 70 1.09 -18.59 26.78
N ASP A 71 1.84 -18.96 27.82
CA ASP A 71 1.25 -19.43 29.09
C ASP A 71 0.24 -18.38 29.60
N ILE A 72 -1.04 -18.78 29.72
CA ILE A 72 -2.09 -18.04 30.45
C ILE A 72 -2.08 -18.46 31.92
#